data_AF-A0A9D7KKA4-F1
#
_entry.id   AF-A0A9D7KKA4-F1
#
_cell.length_a   1.000
_cell.length_b   1.000
_cell.length_c   1.000
_cell.angle_alpha   90.00
_cell.angle_beta   90.00
_cell.angle_gamma   90.00
#
_symmetry.space_group_name_H-M   'P 1'
#
loop_
_entity.id
_entity.type
_entity.pdbx_description
1 polymer ?
#
loop_
_entity_poly.entity_id
_entity_poly.type
_entity_poly.pdbx_seq_one_letter_code
_entity_poly.pdbx_strand_id
1 'polypeptide(L)'
;MDVGLAKKVIVSDKILDRLNVENHNLIIDVMKENSEYIEDAVAYLVMCRQLERIGDHACNVAEEVFFYLRRKGNKTQLRKDFPEKNVGIH
;
A
#
# COMPACT_ATOMS: atom_id res chain seq x y z
N MET A 1 -1.83 -11.02 19.09
CA MET A 1 -1.26 -10.29 17.92
C MET A 1 -2.19 -10.59 16.75
N ASP A 2 -2.82 -9.56 16.18
CA ASP A 2 -4.08 -9.66 15.43
C ASP A 2 -3.86 -9.76 13.91
N VAL A 3 -4.21 -10.92 13.36
CA VAL A 3 -4.15 -11.23 11.93
C VAL A 3 -5.11 -10.36 11.10
N GLY A 4 -6.21 -9.89 11.70
CA GLY A 4 -7.16 -8.98 11.08
C GLY A 4 -6.57 -7.59 10.80
N LEU A 5 -5.65 -7.11 11.64
CA LEU A 5 -4.97 -5.83 11.44
C LEU A 5 -4.00 -5.90 10.26
N ALA A 6 -3.23 -6.99 10.13
CA ALA A 6 -2.33 -7.19 9.00
C ALA A 6 -3.09 -7.21 7.65
N LYS A 7 -4.27 -7.86 7.60
CA LYS A 7 -5.14 -7.82 6.40
C LYS A 7 -5.56 -6.40 6.03
N LYS A 8 -5.94 -5.58 7.01
CA LYS A 8 -6.38 -4.20 6.77
C LYS A 8 -5.26 -3.35 6.18
N VAL A 9 -4.03 -3.52 6.66
CA VAL A 9 -2.86 -2.80 6.14
C VAL A 9 -2.62 -3.16 4.67
N ILE A 10 -2.57 -4.44 4.33
CA ILE A 10 -2.37 -4.91 2.93
C ILE A 10 -3.47 -4.39 1.99
N VAL A 11 -4.72 -4.37 2.44
CA VAL A 11 -5.83 -3.84 1.61
C VAL A 11 -5.73 -2.33 1.43
N SER A 12 -5.30 -1.61 2.46
CA SER A 12 -5.15 -0.15 2.42
C SER A 12 -4.03 0.28 1.48
N ASP A 13 -2.96 -0.52 1.42
CA ASP A 13 -1.81 -0.31 0.53
C ASP A 13 -2.21 -0.34 -0.95
N LYS A 14 -2.99 -1.36 -1.36
CA LYS A 14 -3.54 -1.43 -2.73
C LYS A 14 -4.43 -0.24 -3.10
N ILE A 15 -5.09 0.37 -2.11
CA ILE A 15 -5.89 1.58 -2.34
C ILE A 15 -4.97 2.77 -2.58
N LEU A 16 -3.87 2.89 -1.83
CA LEU A 16 -2.85 3.93 -2.02
C LEU A 16 -2.22 3.83 -3.42
N ASP A 17 -1.86 2.63 -3.87
CA ASP A 17 -1.31 2.42 -5.22
C ASP A 17 -2.23 2.94 -6.32
N ARG A 18 -3.52 2.56 -6.24
CA ARG A 18 -4.51 2.98 -7.23
C ARG A 18 -4.67 4.51 -7.22
N LEU A 19 -4.80 5.11 -6.04
CA LEU A 19 -4.93 6.55 -5.89
C LEU A 19 -3.69 7.29 -6.39
N ASN A 20 -2.50 6.72 -6.21
CA ASN A 20 -1.26 7.31 -6.71
C ASN A 20 -1.26 7.39 -8.24
N VAL A 21 -1.70 6.32 -8.93
CA VAL A 21 -1.83 6.32 -10.41
C VAL A 21 -2.90 7.29 -10.89
N GLU A 22 -4.07 7.30 -10.24
CA GLU A 22 -5.17 8.22 -10.59
C GLU A 22 -4.76 9.68 -10.40
N ASN A 23 -4.15 10.01 -9.25
CA ASN A 23 -3.67 11.36 -8.96
C ASN A 23 -2.54 11.80 -9.90
N HIS A 24 -1.65 10.88 -10.30
CA HIS A 24 -0.55 11.22 -11.21
C HIS A 24 -1.07 11.81 -12.53
N ASN A 25 -2.08 11.17 -13.13
CA ASN A 25 -2.67 11.64 -14.38
C ASN A 25 -3.40 12.97 -14.20
N LEU A 26 -4.20 13.10 -13.12
CA LEU A 26 -4.92 14.33 -12.83
C LEU A 26 -3.97 15.52 -12.64
N ILE A 27 -2.89 15.33 -11.88
CA ILE A 27 -1.92 16.39 -11.60
C ILE A 27 -1.19 16.81 -12.88
N ILE A 28 -0.84 15.86 -13.76
CA ILE A 28 -0.28 16.17 -15.08
C ILE A 28 -1.24 17.02 -15.91
N ASP A 29 -2.53 16.70 -15.89
CA ASP A 29 -3.51 17.47 -16.67
C ASP A 29 -3.70 18.89 -16.11
N VAL A 30 -3.65 19.06 -14.78
CA VAL A 30 -3.61 20.41 -14.14
C VAL A 30 -2.39 21.20 -14.60
N MET A 31 -1.20 20.58 -14.65
CA MET A 31 0.02 21.25 -15.14
C MET A 31 -0.09 21.67 -16.61
N LYS A 32 -0.77 20.87 -17.45
CA LYS A 32 -1.00 21.21 -18.86
C LYS A 32 -2.02 22.34 -19.04
N GLU A 33 -3.03 22.39 -18.18
CA GLU A 33 -4.10 23.39 -18.25
C GLU A 33 -3.63 24.77 -17.79
N ASN A 34 -2.80 24.83 -16.74
CA ASN A 34 -2.17 26.07 -16.31
C ASN A 34 -0.77 25.83 -15.71
N SER A 35 0.25 26.41 -16.37
CA SER A 35 1.65 26.30 -15.95
C SER A 35 1.97 26.96 -14.59
N GLU A 36 1.11 27.87 -14.10
CA GLU A 36 1.27 28.50 -12.80
C GLU A 36 1.25 27.47 -11.64
N TYR A 37 0.53 26.36 -11.82
CA TYR A 37 0.42 25.31 -10.80
C TYR A 37 1.55 24.29 -10.83
N ILE A 38 2.56 24.42 -11.71
CA ILE A 38 3.59 23.38 -11.87
C ILE A 38 4.34 23.10 -10.56
N GLU A 39 4.73 24.12 -9.80
CA GLU A 39 5.47 23.93 -8.55
C GLU A 39 4.64 23.20 -7.49
N ASP A 40 3.39 23.62 -7.29
CA ASP A 40 2.46 22.98 -6.36
C ASP A 40 2.15 21.55 -6.78
N ALA A 41 1.90 21.33 -8.07
CA ALA A 41 1.62 20.03 -8.65
C ALA A 41 2.80 19.06 -8.47
N VAL A 42 4.05 19.53 -8.62
CA VAL A 42 5.25 18.72 -8.31
C VAL A 42 5.31 18.38 -6.82
N ALA A 43 5.01 19.32 -5.92
CA ALA A 43 4.97 19.06 -4.48
C ALA A 43 3.92 17.99 -4.14
N TYR A 44 2.73 18.03 -4.75
CA TYR A 44 1.70 17.00 -4.59
C TYR A 44 2.17 15.62 -5.06
N LEU A 45 2.86 15.52 -6.21
CA LEU A 45 3.42 14.25 -6.69
C LEU A 45 4.43 13.66 -5.70
N VAL A 46 5.29 14.51 -5.12
CA VAL A 46 6.25 14.07 -4.10
C VAL A 46 5.51 13.57 -2.86
N MET A 47 4.49 14.28 -2.39
CA MET A 47 3.69 13.84 -1.24
C MET A 47 3.00 12.49 -1.49
N CYS A 48 2.37 12.30 -2.66
CA CYS A 48 1.72 11.05 -3.02
C CYS A 48 2.71 9.87 -3.00
N ARG A 49 3.92 10.07 -3.53
CA ARG A 49 5.00 9.08 -3.48
C ARG A 49 5.47 8.76 -2.06
N GLN A 50 5.53 9.76 -1.16
CA GLN A 50 5.91 9.49 0.23
C GLN A 50 4.83 8.67 0.98
N LEU A 51 3.55 8.90 0.66
CA LEU A 51 2.45 8.12 1.24
C LEU A 51 2.49 6.66 0.79
N GLU A 52 2.77 6.39 -0.48
CA GLU A 52 2.96 5.03 -1.00
C GLU A 52 4.12 4.31 -0.28
N ARG A 53 5.28 4.95 -0.15
CA ARG A 53 6.42 4.38 0.61
C ARG A 53 6.08 4.06 2.07
N ILE A 54 5.26 4.89 2.72
CA ILE A 54 4.80 4.60 4.10
C ILE A 54 3.87 3.38 4.11
N GLY A 55 2.99 3.26 3.11
CA GLY A 55 2.13 2.08 2.89
C GLY A 55 2.95 0.80 2.75
N ASP A 56 3.91 0.80 1.83
CA ASP A 56 4.84 -0.32 1.60
C ASP A 56 5.57 -0.75 2.88
N HIS A 57 6.11 0.21 3.62
CA HIS A 57 6.81 -0.09 4.87
C HIS A 57 5.87 -0.68 5.92
N ALA A 58 4.64 -0.18 6.03
CA ALA A 58 3.63 -0.75 6.91
C ALA A 58 3.24 -2.18 6.48
N CYS A 59 3.10 -2.42 5.18
CA CYS A 59 2.81 -3.73 4.60
C CYS A 59 3.92 -4.74 4.93
N ASN A 60 5.18 -4.37 4.70
CA ASN A 60 6.35 -5.20 5.02
C ASN A 60 6.40 -5.62 6.50
N VAL A 61 6.16 -4.68 7.41
CA VAL A 61 6.11 -4.97 8.87
C VAL A 61 4.94 -5.90 9.21
N ALA A 62 3.76 -5.67 8.60
CA ALA A 62 2.59 -6.50 8.81
C ALA A 62 2.81 -7.95 8.32
N GLU A 63 3.48 -8.12 7.18
CA GLU A 63 3.86 -9.43 6.65
C GLU A 63 4.86 -10.14 7.57
N GLU A 64 5.91 -9.44 8.03
CA GLU A 64 6.91 -10.02 8.93
C GLU A 64 6.27 -10.53 10.24
N VAL A 65 5.40 -9.72 10.84
CA VAL A 65 4.64 -10.11 12.04
C VAL A 65 3.74 -11.31 11.76
N PHE A 66 3.07 -11.34 10.61
CA PHE A 66 2.24 -12.47 10.21
C PHE A 66 3.06 -13.77 10.06
N PHE A 67 4.21 -13.72 9.40
CA PHE A 67 5.11 -14.87 9.25
C PHE A 67 5.69 -15.34 10.59
N TYR A 68 6.06 -14.41 11.47
CA TYR A 68 6.53 -14.72 12.83
C TYR A 68 5.47 -15.48 13.63
N LEU A 69 4.22 -15.02 13.60
CA LEU A 69 3.10 -15.70 14.26
C LEU A 69 2.81 -17.07 13.64
N ARG A 70 2.87 -17.18 12.31
CA ARG A 70 2.73 -18.45 11.58
C ARG A 70 3.79 -19.48 11.98
N ARG A 71 5.02 -19.06 12.30
CA ARG A 71 6.08 -19.97 12.77
C ARG A 71 5.87 -20.45 14.20
N LYS A 72 5.21 -19.66 15.05
CA LYS A 72 4.91 -20.02 16.45
C LYS A 72 3.58 -20.76 16.67
N GLY A 73 2.59 -20.65 15.76
CA GLY A 73 1.25 -21.24 15.92
C GLY A 73 0.97 -22.44 15.00
N ASN A 74 0.31 -23.48 15.53
CA ASN A 74 -0.11 -24.68 14.81
C ASN A 74 -0.83 -24.35 13.48
N LYS A 75 -0.41 -25.05 12.40
CA LYS A 75 -0.72 -24.79 10.97
C LYS A 75 -2.21 -24.79 10.58
N THR A 76 -3.13 -25.13 11.47
CA THR A 76 -4.50 -25.58 11.13
C THR A 76 -5.51 -24.45 10.89
N GLN A 77 -5.33 -23.25 11.46
CA GLN A 77 -6.27 -22.13 11.30
C GLN A 77 -6.02 -21.29 10.03
N LEU A 78 -4.79 -21.29 9.52
CA LEU A 78 -4.30 -20.30 8.55
C LEU A 78 -4.82 -20.48 7.11
N ARG A 79 -5.14 -21.73 6.71
CA ARG A 79 -5.58 -22.03 5.33
C ARG A 79 -6.96 -21.45 4.97
N LYS A 80 -7.78 -21.12 5.96
CA LYS A 80 -9.11 -20.52 5.74
C LYS A 80 -9.05 -19.01 5.54
N ASP A 81 -8.05 -18.35 6.13
CA ASP A 81 -7.97 -16.89 6.16
C ASP A 81 -7.11 -16.29 5.04
N PHE A 82 -6.15 -17.05 4.48
CA PHE A 82 -5.27 -16.60 3.39
C PHE A 82 -5.01 -17.74 2.39
N PRO A 83 -5.80 -17.83 1.30
CA PRO A 83 -5.41 -18.68 0.18
C PRO A 83 -4.13 -18.12 -0.46
N GLU A 84 -3.21 -19.01 -0.85
CA GLU A 84 -1.83 -18.74 -1.31
C GLU A 84 -1.69 -17.71 -2.46
N LYS A 85 -2.79 -17.26 -3.06
CA LYS A 85 -2.83 -16.27 -4.14
C LYS A 85 -2.62 -14.80 -3.72
N ASN A 86 -2.63 -14.48 -2.43
CA ASN A 86 -2.52 -13.09 -1.95
C ASN A 86 -1.12 -12.68 -1.49
N VAL A 87 -0.15 -13.59 -1.51
CA VAL A 87 1.26 -13.22 -1.30
C VAL A 87 1.81 -12.85 -2.67
N GLY A 88 1.42 -11.66 -3.13
CA GLY A 88 1.99 -11.05 -4.32
C GLY A 88 3.43 -10.67 -4.00
N ILE A 89 4.35 -11.60 -4.21
CA ILE A 89 5.78 -11.32 -4.19
C ILE A 89 6.06 -10.48 -5.43
N HIS A 90 6.19 -9.17 -5.23
CA HIS A 90 6.95 -8.30 -6.11
C HIS A 90 8.21 -7.88 -5.36
#